data_AF-A0A9W4S8X1-F1
#
_entry.id   AF-A0A9W4S8X1-F1
#
_cell.length_a   1.000
_cell.length_b   1.000
_cell.length_c   1.000
_cell.angle_alpha   90.00
_cell.angle_beta   90.00
_cell.angle_gamma   90.00
#
_symmetry.space_group_name_H-M   'P 1'
#
loop_
_entity.id
_entity.type
_entity.pdbx_description
1 polymer ?
#
loop_
_entity_poly.entity_id
_entity_poly.type
_entity_poly.pdbx_seq_one_letter_code
_entity_poly.pdbx_strand_id
1 'polypeptide(L)'
;MKIPSLFLSAAGAVSALTIAEINGNKFLSPYKDQTVTNVTGLVLAKGPSGIWIRSTEPDDDDATSEAVYVYGSSVGTNLTVGDVITLDGKVAEYRSATNYIYLTEISSPKNIVVVSKGNEVTPLVIGVDTLNPPTEQYTSLDGGDIYGVPNAVANISTENPVLDPKSYGFDFWESLSGELVTVKNPVAVTRPNQYGDTWVVGDWPATGRNEHGGITMTAKDSNPEAIVIGSPLDGTSNPESKMGDQLTEITGVVTYAFGFYRILPLTAITFVSEAANNAPTTTLTSSGDCRGITIGAYNVENLAPTSAHLPSIAAHIADYMKTPDLIFVQEIQDNTGPTNDGVVSSNVTLSTLTAAIESHTNGTVYDFVTIDPVDGQDGGQPGGNIRVAYLYRPDVVEL
;
A
#
# COMPACT_ATOMS: atom_id res chain seq x y z
N MET A 1 31.70 -68.28 26.25
CA MET A 1 30.32 -67.77 26.33
C MET A 1 30.36 -66.30 25.94
N LYS A 2 30.10 -65.96 24.67
CA LYS A 2 30.12 -64.58 24.17
C LYS A 2 28.68 -64.08 24.19
N ILE A 3 28.40 -63.10 25.04
CA ILE A 3 27.11 -62.42 25.12
C ILE A 3 27.10 -61.37 24.01
N PRO A 4 26.15 -61.39 23.05
CA PRO A 4 26.02 -60.31 22.10
C PRO A 4 25.27 -59.15 22.77
N SER A 5 25.91 -57.98 22.82
CA SER A 5 25.25 -56.74 23.21
C SER A 5 24.27 -56.34 22.11
N LEU A 6 22.99 -56.35 22.45
CA LEU A 6 21.90 -55.83 21.64
C LEU A 6 21.97 -54.30 21.70
N PHE A 7 22.36 -53.65 20.60
CA PHE A 7 22.18 -52.21 20.44
C PHE A 7 20.68 -51.96 20.19
N LEU A 8 19.99 -51.49 21.22
CA LEU A 8 18.63 -50.98 21.11
C LEU A 8 18.73 -49.57 20.48
N SER A 9 18.42 -49.46 19.19
CA SER A 9 18.25 -48.15 18.55
C SER A 9 16.98 -47.51 19.12
N ALA A 10 17.14 -46.53 20.00
CA ALA A 10 16.06 -45.64 20.38
C ALA A 10 15.68 -44.81 19.13
N ALA A 11 14.59 -45.20 18.47
CA ALA A 11 13.93 -44.34 17.51
C ALA A 11 13.33 -43.17 18.30
N GLY A 12 14.01 -42.02 18.30
CA GLY A 12 13.41 -40.79 18.79
C GLY A 12 12.16 -40.49 17.98
N ALA A 13 11.07 -40.14 18.65
CA ALA A 13 9.90 -39.58 17.98
C ALA A 13 10.37 -38.30 17.27
N VAL A 14 10.46 -38.35 15.95
CA VAL A 14 10.64 -37.13 15.15
C VAL A 14 9.33 -36.37 15.29
N SER A 15 9.33 -35.25 16.01
CA SER A 15 8.19 -34.34 16.05
C SER A 15 7.85 -33.91 14.63
N ALA A 16 6.57 -33.81 14.30
CA ALA A 16 6.17 -33.25 13.02
C ALA A 16 6.60 -31.77 12.96
N LEU A 17 7.13 -31.35 11.81
CA LEU A 17 7.57 -29.98 11.57
C LEU A 17 6.36 -29.02 11.65
N THR A 18 6.46 -27.96 12.44
CA THR A 18 5.38 -26.97 12.60
C THR A 18 5.39 -25.93 11.48
N ILE A 19 4.29 -25.20 11.32
CA ILE A 19 4.21 -24.09 10.36
C ILE A 19 5.14 -22.94 10.77
N ALA A 20 5.23 -22.63 12.08
CA ALA A 20 6.17 -21.65 12.59
C ALA A 20 7.64 -22.01 12.28
N GLU A 21 8.02 -23.30 12.39
CA GLU A 21 9.37 -23.74 12.00
C GLU A 21 9.59 -23.61 10.49
N ILE A 22 8.56 -23.87 9.66
CA ILE A 22 8.63 -23.68 8.21
C ILE A 22 8.87 -22.22 7.86
N ASN A 23 8.13 -21.30 8.47
CA ASN A 23 8.31 -19.86 8.22
C ASN A 23 9.65 -19.38 8.79
N GLY A 24 9.94 -19.71 10.04
CA GLY A 24 11.10 -19.20 10.78
C GLY A 24 10.98 -17.71 11.13
N ASN A 25 11.93 -17.20 11.89
CA ASN A 25 11.93 -15.82 12.38
C ASN A 25 12.69 -14.84 11.47
N LYS A 26 12.58 -15.05 10.16
CA LYS A 26 13.27 -14.30 9.10
C LYS A 26 12.39 -14.17 7.87
N PHE A 27 12.77 -13.30 6.93
CA PHE A 27 12.07 -13.11 5.64
C PHE A 27 12.20 -14.28 4.65
N LEU A 28 13.08 -15.25 4.91
CA LEU A 28 13.21 -16.46 4.11
C LEU A 28 13.17 -17.66 5.05
N SER A 29 12.39 -18.65 4.64
CA SER A 29 12.25 -19.93 5.32
C SER A 29 13.60 -20.63 5.49
N PRO A 30 13.89 -21.18 6.70
CA PRO A 30 15.03 -22.08 6.91
C PRO A 30 14.87 -23.42 6.15
N TYR A 31 13.66 -23.72 5.66
CA TYR A 31 13.32 -24.91 4.90
C TYR A 31 13.17 -24.64 3.41
N LYS A 32 13.57 -23.46 2.91
CA LYS A 32 13.59 -23.14 1.48
C LYS A 32 14.14 -24.30 0.64
N ASP A 33 13.38 -24.66 -0.39
CA ASP A 33 13.64 -25.74 -1.33
C ASP A 33 13.60 -27.17 -0.76
N GLN A 34 13.29 -27.35 0.52
CA GLN A 34 13.18 -28.66 1.16
C GLN A 34 11.78 -29.25 1.01
N THR A 35 11.70 -30.58 1.02
CA THR A 35 10.43 -31.30 1.12
C THR A 35 10.06 -31.44 2.59
N VAL A 36 8.82 -31.08 2.91
CA VAL A 36 8.23 -31.23 4.24
C VAL A 36 7.11 -32.26 4.17
N THR A 37 6.93 -33.01 5.26
CA THR A 37 5.95 -34.09 5.33
C THR A 37 5.13 -34.00 6.60
N ASN A 38 3.87 -34.40 6.51
CA ASN A 38 2.93 -34.43 7.63
C ASN A 38 2.77 -33.07 8.34
N VAL A 39 2.78 -31.98 7.57
CA VAL A 39 2.47 -30.63 8.06
C VAL A 39 0.99 -30.58 8.38
N THR A 40 0.64 -30.24 9.62
CA THR A 40 -0.75 -30.16 10.07
C THR A 40 -1.20 -28.70 10.12
N GLY A 41 -2.40 -28.42 9.60
CA GLY A 41 -2.96 -27.07 9.71
C GLY A 41 -4.47 -27.00 9.50
N LEU A 42 -5.08 -26.00 10.15
CA LEU A 42 -6.47 -25.60 10.02
C LEU A 42 -6.64 -24.69 8.80
N VAL A 43 -7.54 -25.03 7.89
CA VAL A 43 -7.86 -24.22 6.71
C VAL A 43 -8.57 -22.93 7.14
N LEU A 44 -7.87 -21.80 7.00
CA LEU A 44 -8.37 -20.46 7.35
C LEU A 44 -9.22 -19.85 6.25
N ALA A 45 -8.73 -19.93 5.02
CA ALA A 45 -9.34 -19.28 3.86
C ALA A 45 -8.93 -19.99 2.57
N LYS A 46 -9.69 -19.73 1.50
CA LYS A 46 -9.44 -20.25 0.15
C LYS A 46 -9.13 -19.09 -0.78
N GLY A 47 -8.04 -19.20 -1.51
CA GLY A 47 -7.64 -18.22 -2.52
C GLY A 47 -7.84 -18.74 -3.94
N PRO A 48 -7.63 -17.89 -4.96
CA PRO A 48 -7.81 -18.26 -6.36
C PRO A 48 -6.92 -19.43 -6.83
N SER A 49 -5.80 -19.67 -6.16
CA SER A 49 -4.80 -20.69 -6.57
C SER A 49 -4.26 -21.51 -5.40
N GLY A 50 -4.95 -21.53 -4.27
CA GLY A 50 -4.44 -22.20 -3.07
C GLY A 50 -5.34 -22.01 -1.86
N ILE A 51 -4.81 -22.36 -0.69
CA ILE A 51 -5.47 -22.19 0.61
C ILE A 51 -4.47 -21.65 1.62
N TRP A 52 -4.96 -20.96 2.64
CA TRP A 52 -4.16 -20.64 3.82
C TRP A 52 -4.48 -21.59 4.94
N ILE A 53 -3.45 -22.09 5.62
CA ILE A 53 -3.60 -22.95 6.79
C ILE A 53 -2.85 -22.34 7.97
N ARG A 54 -3.41 -22.49 9.18
CA ARG A 54 -2.77 -22.12 10.45
C ARG A 54 -2.39 -23.37 11.25
N SER A 55 -1.29 -23.33 11.99
CA SER A 55 -0.93 -24.36 12.96
C SER A 55 -2.08 -24.62 13.94
N THR A 56 -2.29 -25.88 14.30
CA THR A 56 -3.20 -26.24 15.41
C THR A 56 -2.51 -26.20 16.77
N GLU A 57 -1.19 -26.08 16.77
CA GLU A 57 -0.33 -25.99 17.94
C GLU A 57 0.59 -24.78 17.71
N PRO A 58 0.05 -23.55 17.80
CA PRO A 58 0.86 -22.36 17.62
C PRO A 58 1.92 -22.23 18.71
N ASP A 59 3.05 -21.62 18.39
CA ASP A 59 4.04 -21.20 19.37
C ASP A 59 3.72 -19.81 19.94
N ASP A 60 4.56 -19.34 20.86
CA ASP A 60 4.41 -18.06 21.56
C ASP A 60 5.46 -17.03 21.08
N ASP A 61 6.00 -17.16 19.86
CA ASP A 61 6.99 -16.23 19.30
C ASP A 61 6.34 -15.24 18.33
N ASP A 62 6.27 -13.97 18.74
CA ASP A 62 5.74 -12.85 17.94
C ASP A 62 6.44 -12.70 16.57
N ALA A 63 7.65 -13.28 16.41
CA ALA A 63 8.46 -13.22 15.21
C ALA A 63 8.24 -14.38 14.22
N THR A 64 7.33 -15.31 14.49
CA THR A 64 7.00 -16.42 13.60
C THR A 64 5.52 -16.42 13.26
N SER A 65 5.20 -16.49 11.96
CA SER A 65 3.80 -16.68 11.55
C SER A 65 3.37 -18.13 11.78
N GLU A 66 2.18 -18.28 12.33
CA GLU A 66 1.53 -19.57 12.52
C GLU A 66 0.77 -20.04 11.29
N ALA A 67 0.76 -19.24 10.22
CA ALA A 67 0.07 -19.55 8.99
C ALA A 67 1.01 -19.60 7.78
N VAL A 68 0.62 -20.39 6.79
CA VAL A 68 1.35 -20.51 5.53
C VAL A 68 0.40 -20.68 4.37
N TYR A 69 0.77 -20.12 3.22
CA TYR A 69 0.05 -20.34 1.98
C TYR A 69 0.42 -21.69 1.37
N VAL A 70 -0.58 -22.50 1.03
CA VAL A 70 -0.40 -23.74 0.28
C VAL A 70 -0.80 -23.48 -1.17
N TYR A 71 0.20 -23.35 -2.04
CA TYR A 71 0.01 -23.09 -3.46
C TYR A 71 -0.33 -24.36 -4.23
N GLY A 72 -1.46 -24.34 -4.93
CA GLY A 72 -1.91 -25.40 -5.81
C GLY A 72 -3.37 -25.18 -6.23
N SER A 73 -3.62 -24.96 -7.52
CA SER A 73 -4.95 -24.58 -8.02
C SER A 73 -6.07 -25.59 -7.68
N SER A 74 -5.74 -26.87 -7.51
CA SER A 74 -6.69 -27.92 -7.15
C SER A 74 -6.71 -28.26 -5.65
N VAL A 75 -5.82 -27.68 -4.84
CA VAL A 75 -5.64 -28.06 -3.42
C VAL A 75 -6.93 -27.82 -2.63
N GLY A 76 -7.61 -26.71 -2.92
CA GLY A 76 -8.82 -26.30 -2.21
C GLY A 76 -10.10 -26.95 -2.73
N THR A 77 -10.10 -27.74 -3.81
CA THR A 77 -11.34 -28.21 -4.45
C THR A 77 -12.22 -29.04 -3.51
N ASN A 78 -11.62 -29.90 -2.69
CA ASN A 78 -12.34 -30.81 -1.78
C ASN A 78 -12.22 -30.41 -0.30
N LEU A 79 -11.74 -29.19 -0.03
CA LEU A 79 -11.53 -28.68 1.32
C LEU A 79 -12.48 -27.52 1.63
N THR A 80 -12.86 -27.42 2.90
CA THR A 80 -13.68 -26.35 3.45
C THR A 80 -12.88 -25.56 4.48
N VAL A 81 -13.18 -24.27 4.62
CA VAL A 81 -12.72 -23.50 5.77
C VAL A 81 -13.16 -24.21 7.06
N GLY A 82 -12.26 -24.34 8.03
CA GLY A 82 -12.49 -25.09 9.26
C GLY A 82 -12.14 -26.59 9.18
N ASP A 83 -11.68 -27.10 8.04
CA ASP A 83 -11.06 -28.44 7.98
C ASP A 83 -9.65 -28.38 8.59
N VAL A 84 -9.29 -29.35 9.45
CA VAL A 84 -7.89 -29.60 9.81
C VAL A 84 -7.35 -30.65 8.87
N ILE A 85 -6.23 -30.35 8.21
CA ILE A 85 -5.59 -31.24 7.24
C ILE A 85 -4.17 -31.58 7.67
N THR A 86 -3.68 -32.71 7.15
CA THR A 86 -2.25 -32.99 7.01
C THR A 86 -1.88 -32.94 5.54
N LEU A 87 -0.67 -32.48 5.22
CA LEU A 87 -0.14 -32.54 3.85
C LEU A 87 1.38 -32.72 3.83
N ASP A 88 1.88 -33.19 2.70
CA ASP A 88 3.28 -33.06 2.31
C ASP A 88 3.40 -31.99 1.21
N GLY A 89 4.60 -31.42 1.05
CA GLY A 89 4.87 -30.47 -0.03
C GLY A 89 6.33 -30.07 -0.09
N LYS A 90 6.62 -29.05 -0.90
CA LYS A 90 7.94 -28.43 -1.00
C LYS A 90 7.84 -26.97 -0.59
N VAL A 91 8.65 -26.55 0.37
CA VAL A 91 8.73 -25.15 0.77
C VAL A 91 9.41 -24.34 -0.33
N ALA A 92 8.79 -23.26 -0.75
CA ALA A 92 9.24 -22.38 -1.81
C ALA A 92 9.17 -20.91 -1.38
N GLU A 93 10.04 -20.11 -1.96
CA GLU A 93 10.05 -18.66 -1.82
C GLU A 93 9.54 -18.05 -3.11
N TYR A 94 8.31 -17.53 -3.09
CA TYR A 94 7.64 -16.99 -4.27
C TYR A 94 7.68 -15.48 -4.33
N ARG A 95 7.86 -14.92 -5.53
CA ARG A 95 7.63 -13.48 -5.82
C ARG A 95 7.28 -13.28 -7.28
N SER A 96 6.43 -12.31 -7.58
CA SER A 96 6.01 -12.00 -8.95
C SER A 96 6.93 -11.02 -9.70
N ALA A 97 7.82 -10.33 -8.99
CA ALA A 97 8.83 -9.44 -9.57
C ALA A 97 10.15 -9.50 -8.79
N THR A 98 11.27 -9.15 -9.42
CA THR A 98 12.61 -9.25 -8.81
C THR A 98 12.85 -8.25 -7.68
N ASN A 99 12.10 -7.15 -7.64
CA ASN A 99 12.18 -6.10 -6.62
C ASN A 99 11.21 -6.30 -5.46
N TYR A 100 10.49 -7.43 -5.42
CA TYR A 100 9.53 -7.78 -4.38
C TYR A 100 10.16 -8.69 -3.32
N ILE A 101 9.65 -8.58 -2.09
CA ILE A 101 9.92 -9.52 -1.00
C ILE A 101 9.35 -10.89 -1.37
N TYR A 102 10.02 -11.94 -0.90
CA TYR A 102 9.54 -13.31 -1.09
C TYR A 102 8.41 -13.63 -0.12
N LEU A 103 7.47 -14.45 -0.57
CA LEU A 103 6.45 -15.07 0.24
C LEU A 103 6.83 -16.54 0.43
N THR A 104 6.94 -16.98 1.69
CA THR A 104 7.08 -18.40 2.01
C THR A 104 5.76 -19.12 1.71
N GLU A 105 5.84 -20.19 0.91
CA GLU A 105 4.68 -21.02 0.57
C GLU A 105 5.03 -22.52 0.53
N ILE A 106 4.03 -23.38 0.74
CA ILE A 106 4.12 -24.81 0.47
C ILE A 106 3.59 -25.08 -0.94
N SER A 107 4.49 -25.43 -1.84
CA SER A 107 4.20 -25.78 -3.23
C SER A 107 4.08 -27.29 -3.43
N SER A 108 3.50 -27.70 -4.56
CA SER A 108 3.34 -29.12 -4.95
C SER A 108 2.70 -30.00 -3.85
N PRO A 109 1.57 -29.60 -3.26
CA PRO A 109 0.97 -30.31 -2.14
C PRO A 109 0.52 -31.70 -2.56
N LYS A 110 0.75 -32.69 -1.70
CA LYS A 110 0.38 -34.10 -1.91
C LYS A 110 0.02 -34.77 -0.58
N ASN A 111 -0.53 -35.98 -0.65
CA ASN A 111 -0.92 -36.78 0.52
C ASN A 111 -1.84 -36.01 1.49
N ILE A 112 -2.75 -35.20 0.94
CA ILE A 112 -3.63 -34.36 1.73
C ILE A 112 -4.71 -35.24 2.38
N VAL A 113 -4.79 -35.20 3.71
CA VAL A 113 -5.78 -35.94 4.50
C VAL A 113 -6.51 -34.99 5.42
N VAL A 114 -7.85 -35.00 5.38
CA VAL A 114 -8.68 -34.28 6.35
C VAL A 114 -8.73 -35.07 7.65
N VAL A 115 -8.22 -34.48 8.72
CA VAL A 115 -8.15 -35.05 10.08
C VAL A 115 -9.45 -34.77 10.84
N SER A 116 -9.96 -33.55 10.76
CA SER A 116 -11.22 -33.14 11.37
C SER A 116 -11.91 -32.05 10.53
N LYS A 117 -13.22 -31.84 10.76
CA LYS A 117 -14.06 -30.91 10.00
C LYS A 117 -14.85 -30.00 10.92
N GLY A 118 -15.22 -28.81 10.42
CA GLY A 118 -16.13 -27.89 11.10
C GLY A 118 -15.54 -27.29 12.38
N ASN A 119 -14.21 -27.20 12.46
CA ASN A 119 -13.53 -26.52 13.55
C ASN A 119 -13.76 -25.01 13.42
N GLU A 120 -13.78 -24.32 14.56
CA GLU A 120 -13.88 -22.86 14.59
C GLU A 120 -12.64 -22.21 13.97
N VAL A 121 -12.87 -21.16 13.18
CA VAL A 121 -11.80 -20.35 12.58
C VAL A 121 -11.92 -18.94 13.14
N THR A 122 -11.03 -18.62 14.08
CA THR A 122 -11.03 -17.34 14.78
C THR A 122 -9.93 -16.44 14.21
N PRO A 123 -10.26 -15.28 13.63
CA PRO A 123 -9.25 -14.32 13.19
C PRO A 123 -8.55 -13.67 14.38
N LEU A 124 -7.28 -13.28 14.20
CA LEU A 124 -6.55 -12.48 15.19
C LEU A 124 -6.89 -11.00 15.03
N VAL A 125 -7.35 -10.34 16.09
CA VAL A 125 -7.60 -8.91 16.07
C VAL A 125 -6.27 -8.16 16.20
N ILE A 126 -5.90 -7.40 15.17
CA ILE A 126 -4.63 -6.65 15.17
C ILE A 126 -4.61 -5.63 16.32
N GLY A 127 -3.51 -5.61 17.09
CA GLY A 127 -3.32 -4.74 18.25
C GLY A 127 -4.03 -5.20 19.54
N VAL A 128 -4.80 -6.29 19.48
CA VAL A 128 -5.46 -6.92 20.64
C VAL A 128 -4.93 -8.33 20.86
N ASP A 129 -5.02 -9.17 19.85
CA ASP A 129 -4.49 -10.54 19.85
C ASP A 129 -3.07 -10.61 19.26
N THR A 130 -2.60 -9.51 18.66
CA THR A 130 -1.25 -9.34 18.12
C THR A 130 -0.56 -8.14 18.78
N LEU A 131 0.73 -7.94 18.49
CA LEU A 131 1.38 -6.65 18.73
C LEU A 131 0.67 -5.51 17.98
N ASN A 132 0.91 -4.27 18.41
CA ASN A 132 0.56 -3.10 17.61
C ASN A 132 1.58 -2.96 16.46
N PRO A 133 1.14 -2.62 15.24
CA PRO A 133 2.06 -2.28 14.16
C PRO A 133 3.00 -1.14 14.59
N PRO A 134 4.32 -1.26 14.36
CA PRO A 134 5.26 -0.15 14.57
C PRO A 134 4.92 1.05 13.68
N THR A 135 5.20 2.26 14.15
CA THR A 135 4.69 3.51 13.54
C THR A 135 5.73 4.36 12.82
N GLU A 136 7.02 3.98 12.79
CA GLU A 136 8.06 4.85 12.21
C GLU A 136 9.00 4.13 11.23
N GLN A 137 9.62 3.02 11.67
CA GLN A 137 10.65 2.33 10.88
C GLN A 137 10.09 1.09 10.17
N TYR A 138 10.53 0.83 8.93
CA TYR A 138 10.12 -0.36 8.18
C TYR A 138 11.01 -1.57 8.49
N THR A 139 12.32 -1.37 8.61
CA THR A 139 13.27 -2.46 8.90
C THR A 139 14.52 -1.94 9.61
N SER A 140 15.22 -2.83 10.32
CA SER A 140 16.52 -2.55 10.93
C SER A 140 17.59 -2.10 9.92
N LEU A 141 17.39 -2.40 8.64
CA LEU A 141 18.31 -2.04 7.55
C LEU A 141 18.24 -0.55 7.17
N ASP A 142 17.22 0.18 7.60
CA ASP A 142 17.04 1.60 7.29
C ASP A 142 17.95 2.52 8.13
N GLY A 143 18.61 1.97 9.16
CA GLY A 143 19.54 2.73 10.00
C GLY A 143 18.89 3.89 10.79
N GLY A 144 17.57 3.85 11.00
CA GLY A 144 16.82 4.89 11.70
C GLY A 144 16.44 6.09 10.83
N ASP A 145 16.54 5.96 9.50
CA ASP A 145 16.02 6.93 8.54
C ASP A 145 15.64 6.24 7.23
N ILE A 146 14.34 5.99 7.04
CA ILE A 146 13.78 5.36 5.84
C ILE A 146 14.14 6.09 4.53
N TYR A 147 14.45 7.39 4.60
CA TYR A 147 14.84 8.17 3.42
C TYR A 147 16.37 8.33 3.28
N GLY A 148 17.14 7.86 4.28
CA GLY A 148 18.58 8.04 4.37
C GLY A 148 19.39 7.03 3.53
N VAL A 149 18.79 5.91 3.12
CA VAL A 149 19.44 4.83 2.37
C VAL A 149 18.86 4.64 0.96
N PRO A 150 18.97 5.65 0.06
CA PRO A 150 18.47 5.51 -1.31
C PRO A 150 19.26 4.44 -2.10
N ASN A 151 18.69 3.96 -3.20
CA ASN A 151 19.34 3.09 -4.19
C ASN A 151 19.65 1.65 -3.75
N ALA A 152 18.78 1.04 -2.93
CA ALA A 152 18.87 -0.38 -2.56
C ALA A 152 20.23 -0.77 -1.95
N VAL A 153 20.80 0.12 -1.12
CA VAL A 153 22.08 -0.10 -0.41
C VAL A 153 22.03 -1.36 0.45
N ALA A 154 20.86 -1.69 0.99
CA ALA A 154 20.56 -2.96 1.64
C ALA A 154 19.32 -3.59 1.00
N ASN A 155 19.34 -4.93 0.86
CA ASN A 155 18.21 -5.69 0.33
C ASN A 155 17.77 -6.75 1.34
N ILE A 156 16.50 -6.68 1.75
CA ILE A 156 15.96 -7.51 2.84
C ILE A 156 16.08 -9.02 2.56
N SER A 157 15.90 -9.44 1.31
CA SER A 157 16.03 -10.85 0.91
C SER A 157 17.48 -11.33 0.81
N THR A 158 18.44 -10.40 0.69
CA THR A 158 19.88 -10.72 0.65
C THR A 158 20.45 -10.76 2.06
N GLU A 159 20.15 -9.73 2.87
CA GLU A 159 20.60 -9.63 4.26
C GLU A 159 19.88 -10.62 5.18
N ASN A 160 18.58 -10.86 4.91
CA ASN A 160 17.71 -11.77 5.65
C ASN A 160 17.83 -11.63 7.18
N PRO A 161 17.56 -10.41 7.72
CA PRO A 161 17.68 -10.14 9.15
C PRO A 161 16.68 -10.99 9.95
N VAL A 162 17.00 -11.19 11.24
CA VAL A 162 16.02 -11.72 12.19
C VAL A 162 14.94 -10.67 12.39
N LEU A 163 13.69 -11.09 12.38
CA LEU A 163 12.55 -10.20 12.57
C LEU A 163 12.56 -9.60 13.99
N ASP A 164 12.30 -8.30 14.09
CA ASP A 164 11.91 -7.62 15.32
C ASP A 164 10.56 -6.89 15.11
N PRO A 165 9.43 -7.62 15.19
CA PRO A 165 8.08 -7.11 14.97
C PRO A 165 7.66 -5.97 15.90
N LYS A 166 8.37 -5.80 17.03
CA LYS A 166 8.08 -4.73 17.99
C LYS A 166 8.62 -3.39 17.54
N SER A 167 9.66 -3.41 16.71
CA SER A 167 10.40 -2.22 16.31
C SER A 167 10.15 -1.84 14.85
N TYR A 168 9.85 -2.80 13.98
CA TYR A 168 9.85 -2.58 12.52
C TYR A 168 8.60 -3.08 11.82
N GLY A 169 8.04 -2.24 10.94
CA GLY A 169 6.79 -2.50 10.23
C GLY A 169 6.83 -3.71 9.29
N PHE A 170 7.88 -3.88 8.49
CA PHE A 170 7.98 -5.07 7.62
C PHE A 170 8.10 -6.33 8.44
N ASP A 171 8.85 -6.30 9.53
CA ASP A 171 9.03 -7.44 10.42
C ASP A 171 7.70 -7.84 11.07
N PHE A 172 6.88 -6.86 11.45
CA PHE A 172 5.53 -7.07 11.97
C PHE A 172 4.59 -7.70 10.93
N TRP A 173 4.54 -7.16 9.71
CA TRP A 173 3.66 -7.72 8.68
C TRP A 173 4.14 -9.08 8.16
N GLU A 174 5.45 -9.34 8.19
CA GLU A 174 6.02 -10.65 7.87
C GLU A 174 5.66 -11.69 8.93
N SER A 175 5.70 -11.35 10.23
CA SER A 175 5.34 -12.28 11.29
C SER A 175 3.84 -12.62 11.32
N LEU A 176 3.01 -11.88 10.58
CA LEU A 176 1.61 -12.21 10.34
C LEU A 176 1.36 -12.76 8.92
N SER A 177 2.38 -13.01 8.11
CA SER A 177 2.21 -13.44 6.73
C SER A 177 1.44 -14.76 6.63
N GLY A 178 0.34 -14.76 5.86
CA GLY A 178 -0.57 -15.88 5.73
C GLY A 178 -1.68 -15.95 6.79
N GLU A 179 -1.63 -15.11 7.83
CA GLU A 179 -2.59 -15.19 8.93
C GLU A 179 -3.95 -14.59 8.60
N LEU A 180 -5.01 -15.16 9.19
CA LEU A 180 -6.35 -14.59 9.18
C LEU A 180 -6.48 -13.57 10.32
N VAL A 181 -6.70 -12.31 9.96
CA VAL A 181 -6.72 -11.17 10.89
C VAL A 181 -7.99 -10.34 10.75
N THR A 182 -8.30 -9.56 11.78
CA THR A 182 -9.35 -8.54 11.77
C THR A 182 -8.77 -7.17 12.09
N VAL A 183 -9.07 -6.20 11.21
CA VAL A 183 -8.82 -4.76 11.41
C VAL A 183 -10.07 -4.15 12.03
N LYS A 184 -9.95 -3.65 13.26
CA LYS A 184 -11.03 -2.91 13.94
C LYS A 184 -11.03 -1.44 13.59
N ASN A 185 -12.23 -0.86 13.54
CA ASN A 185 -12.48 0.56 13.21
C ASN A 185 -11.60 1.12 12.07
N PRO A 186 -11.47 0.43 10.91
CA PRO A 186 -10.56 0.88 9.85
C PRO A 186 -10.97 2.23 9.26
N VAL A 187 -9.99 3.11 9.09
CA VAL A 187 -10.13 4.39 8.39
C VAL A 187 -9.34 4.32 7.08
N ALA A 188 -9.99 4.64 5.96
CA ALA A 188 -9.31 4.76 4.68
C ALA A 188 -8.39 5.98 4.69
N VAL A 189 -7.09 5.82 4.44
CA VAL A 189 -6.11 6.92 4.51
C VAL A 189 -5.77 7.51 3.15
N THR A 190 -6.30 6.95 2.06
CA THR A 190 -6.15 7.47 0.69
C THR A 190 -7.30 6.99 -0.20
N ARG A 191 -7.38 7.51 -1.43
CA ARG A 191 -8.31 7.00 -2.44
C ARG A 191 -7.83 5.65 -2.98
N PRO A 192 -8.72 4.73 -3.35
CA PRO A 192 -8.34 3.47 -3.97
C PRO A 192 -7.58 3.69 -5.27
N ASN A 193 -6.67 2.78 -5.60
CA ASN A 193 -6.11 2.72 -6.95
C ASN A 193 -7.14 2.13 -7.94
N GLN A 194 -6.76 2.02 -9.22
CA GLN A 194 -7.62 1.46 -10.28
C GLN A 194 -8.10 0.02 -10.06
N TYR A 195 -7.49 -0.72 -9.13
CA TYR A 195 -7.86 -2.09 -8.76
C TYR A 195 -8.77 -2.16 -7.53
N GLY A 196 -9.11 -1.01 -6.93
CA GLY A 196 -9.85 -0.95 -5.67
C GLY A 196 -9.00 -1.24 -4.42
N ASP A 197 -7.67 -1.29 -4.55
CA ASP A 197 -6.78 -1.44 -3.40
C ASP A 197 -6.84 -0.15 -2.57
N THR A 198 -7.17 -0.28 -1.28
CA THR A 198 -7.38 0.85 -0.36
C THR A 198 -6.40 0.76 0.80
N TRP A 199 -5.64 1.82 1.07
CA TRP A 199 -4.84 1.88 2.30
C TRP A 199 -5.70 2.22 3.51
N VAL A 200 -5.51 1.50 4.60
CA VAL A 200 -6.24 1.73 5.85
C VAL A 200 -5.32 1.72 7.07
N VAL A 201 -5.79 2.35 8.14
CA VAL A 201 -5.26 2.20 9.51
C VAL A 201 -6.42 1.78 10.40
N GLY A 202 -6.21 0.78 11.27
CA GLY A 202 -7.20 0.33 12.23
C GLY A 202 -7.09 1.01 13.59
N ASP A 203 -7.68 0.35 14.59
CA ASP A 203 -7.72 0.78 15.99
C ASP A 203 -6.42 0.41 16.73
N TRP A 204 -5.30 0.94 16.25
CA TRP A 204 -3.98 0.85 16.86
C TRP A 204 -3.29 2.22 16.86
N PRO A 205 -2.20 2.41 17.65
CA PRO A 205 -1.41 3.63 17.61
C PRO A 205 -0.92 3.95 16.20
N ALA A 206 -1.05 5.20 15.77
CA ALA A 206 -0.54 5.68 14.49
C ALA A 206 -0.01 7.10 14.63
N THR A 207 1.12 7.38 13.99
CA THR A 207 1.73 8.71 13.91
C THR A 207 1.23 9.44 12.67
N GLY A 208 1.47 10.75 12.60
CA GLY A 208 1.11 11.55 11.44
C GLY A 208 -0.40 11.74 11.17
N ARG A 209 -1.32 11.26 12.03
CA ARG A 209 -2.76 11.47 11.86
C ARG A 209 -3.10 12.95 11.63
N ASN A 210 -3.91 13.23 10.61
CA ASN A 210 -4.26 14.59 10.19
C ASN A 210 -5.78 14.84 10.20
N GLU A 211 -6.17 16.11 10.08
CA GLU A 211 -7.58 16.54 10.15
C GLU A 211 -8.44 16.05 8.97
N HIS A 212 -7.82 15.55 7.90
CA HIS A 212 -8.51 14.94 6.76
C HIS A 212 -8.76 13.44 6.95
N GLY A 213 -8.40 12.87 8.11
CA GLY A 213 -8.60 11.45 8.43
C GLY A 213 -7.53 10.52 7.85
N GLY A 214 -6.52 11.07 7.18
CA GLY A 214 -5.35 10.33 6.73
C GLY A 214 -4.21 10.33 7.76
N ILE A 215 -3.07 9.80 7.33
CA ILE A 215 -1.78 9.88 8.03
C ILE A 215 -0.77 10.55 7.10
N THR A 216 -0.02 11.49 7.64
CA THR A 216 0.97 12.28 6.94
C THR A 216 2.34 11.70 7.22
N MET A 217 3.08 11.38 6.16
CA MET A 217 4.49 11.01 6.26
C MET A 217 5.28 12.15 6.91
N THR A 218 6.14 11.83 7.87
CA THR A 218 6.97 12.82 8.57
C THR A 218 8.46 12.51 8.40
N ALA A 219 9.33 13.28 9.04
CA ALA A 219 10.76 13.02 8.96
C ALA A 219 11.05 11.61 9.52
N LYS A 220 11.66 10.75 8.71
CA LYS A 220 12.04 9.36 9.03
C LYS A 220 10.88 8.38 9.24
N ASP A 221 9.66 8.82 9.01
CA ASP A 221 8.44 8.03 9.17
C ASP A 221 7.64 8.10 7.87
N SER A 222 7.41 6.93 7.28
CA SER A 222 6.62 6.75 6.06
C SER A 222 5.38 5.87 6.31
N ASN A 223 4.93 5.81 7.56
CA ASN A 223 3.73 5.17 8.06
C ASN A 223 3.67 3.64 7.87
N PRO A 224 4.59 2.87 8.48
CA PRO A 224 4.57 1.40 8.45
C PRO A 224 3.32 0.74 9.04
N GLU A 225 2.54 1.48 9.85
CA GLU A 225 1.32 1.01 10.49
C GLU A 225 0.09 1.00 9.57
N ALA A 226 0.20 1.54 8.34
CA ALA A 226 -0.84 1.45 7.33
C ALA A 226 -0.71 0.18 6.49
N ILE A 227 -1.86 -0.39 6.11
CA ILE A 227 -1.92 -1.63 5.36
C ILE A 227 -2.85 -1.51 4.16
N VAL A 228 -2.48 -2.14 3.04
CA VAL A 228 -3.33 -2.22 1.86
C VAL A 228 -4.42 -3.26 2.07
N ILE A 229 -5.66 -2.91 1.78
CA ILE A 229 -6.76 -3.85 1.61
C ILE A 229 -6.90 -4.15 0.12
N GLY A 230 -6.61 -5.40 -0.25
CA GLY A 230 -6.62 -5.88 -1.63
C GLY A 230 -7.98 -6.42 -2.08
N SER A 231 -7.97 -7.23 -3.13
CA SER A 231 -9.18 -7.82 -3.71
C SER A 231 -9.85 -8.84 -2.77
N PRO A 232 -11.20 -8.80 -2.64
CA PRO A 232 -11.94 -9.78 -1.86
C PRO A 232 -11.81 -11.22 -2.35
N LEU A 233 -11.68 -12.16 -1.40
CA LEU A 233 -11.52 -13.59 -1.69
C LEU A 233 -12.79 -14.27 -2.20
N ASP A 234 -13.97 -13.72 -1.90
CA ASP A 234 -15.27 -14.20 -2.41
C ASP A 234 -15.57 -13.74 -3.85
N GLY A 235 -14.68 -12.95 -4.46
CA GLY A 235 -14.84 -12.43 -5.82
C GLY A 235 -15.75 -11.20 -5.93
N THR A 236 -16.21 -10.63 -4.81
CA THR A 236 -16.83 -9.30 -4.80
C THR A 236 -15.80 -8.21 -5.08
N SER A 237 -16.25 -6.97 -5.26
CA SER A 237 -15.38 -5.83 -5.58
C SER A 237 -15.47 -4.76 -4.51
N ASN A 238 -14.32 -4.22 -4.10
CA ASN A 238 -14.30 -3.10 -3.16
C ASN A 238 -14.94 -1.86 -3.82
N PRO A 239 -15.77 -1.10 -3.08
CA PRO A 239 -16.30 0.16 -3.55
C PRO A 239 -15.23 1.27 -3.60
N GLU A 240 -15.54 2.36 -4.29
CA GLU A 240 -14.72 3.57 -4.23
C GLU A 240 -14.82 4.21 -2.84
N SER A 241 -13.68 4.46 -2.20
CA SER A 241 -13.56 5.13 -0.90
C SER A 241 -12.80 6.46 -1.02
N LYS A 242 -12.86 7.25 0.04
CA LYS A 242 -12.18 8.53 0.18
C LYS A 242 -11.31 8.52 1.44
N MET A 243 -10.26 9.34 1.43
CA MET A 243 -9.48 9.59 2.65
C MET A 243 -10.43 10.06 3.76
N GLY A 244 -10.30 9.44 4.93
CA GLY A 244 -11.12 9.67 6.12
C GLY A 244 -12.39 8.83 6.20
N ASP A 245 -12.79 8.10 5.14
CA ASP A 245 -13.97 7.24 5.21
C ASP A 245 -13.79 6.19 6.33
N GLN A 246 -14.80 6.08 7.20
CA GLN A 246 -14.84 5.06 8.24
C GLN A 246 -15.43 3.78 7.64
N LEU A 247 -14.63 2.73 7.64
CA LEU A 247 -15.01 1.42 7.14
C LEU A 247 -15.52 0.53 8.28
N THR A 248 -16.35 -0.46 7.93
CA THR A 248 -16.70 -1.56 8.84
C THR A 248 -15.48 -2.42 9.12
N GLU A 249 -15.48 -3.19 10.22
CA GLU A 249 -14.40 -4.14 10.52
C GLU A 249 -14.07 -5.02 9.30
N ILE A 250 -12.78 -5.20 9.02
CA ILE A 250 -12.29 -5.94 7.85
C ILE A 250 -11.60 -7.20 8.35
N THR A 251 -12.14 -8.36 7.99
CA THR A 251 -11.49 -9.65 8.23
C THR A 251 -10.92 -10.20 6.93
N GLY A 252 -9.68 -10.64 6.95
CA GLY A 252 -8.98 -11.10 5.76
C GLY A 252 -7.64 -11.75 6.06
N VAL A 253 -6.96 -12.19 5.01
CA VAL A 253 -5.67 -12.87 5.12
C VAL A 253 -4.53 -11.91 4.79
N VAL A 254 -3.54 -11.81 5.68
CA VAL A 254 -2.31 -11.07 5.41
C VAL A 254 -1.48 -11.80 4.37
N THR A 255 -0.95 -11.10 3.39
CA THR A 255 -0.06 -11.65 2.36
C THR A 255 0.86 -10.57 1.81
N TYR A 256 1.87 -10.96 1.05
CA TYR A 256 2.73 -10.04 0.31
C TYR A 256 2.51 -10.20 -1.19
N ALA A 257 2.07 -9.12 -1.85
CA ALA A 257 1.86 -9.11 -3.29
C ALA A 257 1.97 -7.70 -3.88
N PHE A 258 2.36 -7.62 -5.15
CA PHE A 258 2.50 -6.37 -5.91
C PHE A 258 3.30 -5.29 -5.17
N GLY A 259 4.35 -5.69 -4.44
CA GLY A 259 5.28 -4.80 -3.77
C GLY A 259 4.91 -4.40 -2.33
N PHE A 260 3.75 -4.83 -1.82
CA PHE A 260 3.27 -4.44 -0.48
C PHE A 260 2.71 -5.63 0.29
N TYR A 261 2.89 -5.60 1.61
CA TYR A 261 2.02 -6.35 2.50
C TYR A 261 0.59 -5.84 2.34
N ARG A 262 -0.36 -6.74 2.37
CA ARG A 262 -1.78 -6.45 2.20
C ARG A 262 -2.65 -7.47 2.89
N ILE A 263 -3.88 -7.09 3.19
CA ILE A 263 -4.93 -7.99 3.64
C ILE A 263 -5.85 -8.26 2.45
N LEU A 264 -6.04 -9.53 2.10
CA LEU A 264 -7.09 -9.96 1.18
C LEU A 264 -8.36 -10.17 1.99
N PRO A 265 -9.35 -9.25 1.94
CA PRO A 265 -10.53 -9.36 2.77
C PRO A 265 -11.37 -10.56 2.33
N LEU A 266 -12.09 -11.18 3.26
CA LEU A 266 -12.96 -12.31 2.94
C LEU A 266 -14.10 -11.90 1.99
N THR A 267 -14.61 -10.68 2.16
CA THR A 267 -15.67 -10.05 1.37
C THR A 267 -15.32 -8.59 1.09
N ALA A 268 -16.00 -7.95 0.14
CA ALA A 268 -15.82 -6.52 -0.12
C ALA A 268 -15.98 -5.66 1.14
N ILE A 269 -15.14 -4.64 1.26
CA ILE A 269 -15.24 -3.65 2.35
C ILE A 269 -16.54 -2.86 2.24
N THR A 270 -17.05 -2.40 3.38
CA THR A 270 -18.24 -1.55 3.46
C THR A 270 -18.01 -0.37 4.40
N PHE A 271 -18.89 0.63 4.33
CA PHE A 271 -18.75 1.88 5.08
C PHE A 271 -19.62 1.90 6.32
N VAL A 272 -19.08 2.44 7.42
CA VAL A 272 -19.85 2.93 8.56
C VAL A 272 -20.32 4.37 8.26
N SER A 273 -19.41 5.21 7.76
CA SER A 273 -19.72 6.60 7.39
C SER A 273 -18.70 7.15 6.40
N GLU A 274 -19.16 8.02 5.51
CA GLU A 274 -18.29 8.75 4.58
C GLU A 274 -17.72 10.01 5.22
N ALA A 275 -16.46 10.31 4.93
CA ALA A 275 -15.81 11.56 5.31
C ALA A 275 -16.22 12.73 4.42
N ALA A 276 -16.15 13.93 4.98
CA ALA A 276 -16.31 15.15 4.23
C ALA A 276 -15.08 15.40 3.34
N ASN A 277 -15.31 15.67 2.07
CA ASN A 277 -14.31 16.00 1.06
C ASN A 277 -14.30 17.51 0.76
N ASN A 278 -14.61 18.34 1.76
CA ASN A 278 -14.71 19.78 1.58
C ASN A 278 -13.32 20.37 1.32
N ALA A 279 -13.16 21.03 0.18
CA ALA A 279 -12.07 21.98 -0.07
C ALA A 279 -12.65 23.40 0.14
N PRO A 280 -12.58 23.96 1.35
CA PRO A 280 -13.18 25.27 1.59
C PRO A 280 -12.49 26.36 0.77
N THR A 281 -13.26 27.36 0.34
CA THR A 281 -12.70 28.54 -0.31
C THR A 281 -11.80 29.30 0.66
N THR A 282 -10.70 29.89 0.17
CA THR A 282 -9.84 30.73 1.00
C THR A 282 -10.59 31.97 1.50
N THR A 283 -10.17 32.49 2.66
CA THR A 283 -10.60 33.79 3.18
C THR A 283 -9.65 34.91 2.78
N LEU A 284 -8.50 34.58 2.19
CA LEU A 284 -7.54 35.56 1.69
C LEU A 284 -8.08 36.17 0.39
N THR A 285 -8.12 37.50 0.35
CA THR A 285 -8.48 38.26 -0.85
C THR A 285 -7.42 39.30 -1.12
N SER A 286 -7.09 39.51 -2.39
CA SER A 286 -6.21 40.59 -2.83
C SER A 286 -6.70 41.96 -2.34
N SER A 287 -5.79 42.81 -1.84
CA SER A 287 -6.08 44.22 -1.57
C SER A 287 -6.03 45.09 -2.84
N GLY A 288 -5.52 44.53 -3.94
CA GLY A 288 -5.30 45.25 -5.20
C GLY A 288 -4.20 46.32 -5.10
N ASP A 289 -3.31 46.24 -4.10
CA ASP A 289 -2.24 47.20 -3.91
C ASP A 289 -0.97 46.58 -3.30
N CYS A 290 0.11 47.36 -3.27
CA CYS A 290 1.42 46.88 -2.83
C CYS A 290 1.59 46.71 -1.31
N ARG A 291 0.53 46.91 -0.51
CA ARG A 291 0.59 46.75 0.96
C ARG A 291 0.55 45.28 1.38
N GLY A 292 0.10 44.40 0.50
CA GLY A 292 0.12 42.95 0.68
C GLY A 292 -0.34 42.26 -0.59
N ILE A 293 0.28 41.12 -0.91
CA ILE A 293 -0.10 40.29 -2.05
C ILE A 293 -0.64 38.94 -1.57
N THR A 294 -1.59 38.40 -2.32
CA THR A 294 -2.09 37.04 -2.15
C THR A 294 -1.34 36.10 -3.07
N ILE A 295 -0.93 34.96 -2.53
CA ILE A 295 -0.15 33.95 -3.25
C ILE A 295 -0.89 32.62 -3.21
N GLY A 296 -1.11 32.03 -4.39
CA GLY A 296 -1.65 30.69 -4.55
C GLY A 296 -0.61 29.71 -5.10
N ALA A 297 -0.78 28.42 -4.81
CA ALA A 297 -0.05 27.34 -5.46
C ALA A 297 -1.06 26.29 -5.94
N TYR A 298 -0.93 25.83 -7.19
CA TYR A 298 -1.88 24.88 -7.75
C TYR A 298 -1.22 23.96 -8.79
N ASN A 299 -1.29 22.65 -8.55
CA ASN A 299 -1.01 21.62 -9.56
C ASN A 299 -2.29 21.37 -10.38
N VAL A 300 -2.19 21.54 -11.70
CA VAL A 300 -3.34 21.49 -12.62
C VAL A 300 -3.42 20.20 -13.46
N GLU A 301 -2.66 19.17 -13.07
CA GLU A 301 -2.70 17.82 -13.65
C GLU A 301 -2.49 17.80 -15.17
N ASN A 302 -1.23 17.89 -15.61
CA ASN A 302 -0.80 17.84 -17.01
C ASN A 302 -1.66 18.70 -17.96
N LEU A 303 -1.92 19.96 -17.59
CA LEU A 303 -2.85 20.84 -18.29
C LEU A 303 -2.32 21.23 -19.68
N ALA A 304 -3.09 20.95 -20.74
CA ALA A 304 -2.85 21.35 -22.13
C ALA A 304 -4.02 22.21 -22.65
N PRO A 305 -3.93 22.85 -23.82
CA PRO A 305 -4.99 23.76 -24.31
C PRO A 305 -6.35 23.07 -24.51
N THR A 306 -6.33 21.76 -24.79
CA THR A 306 -7.54 20.96 -25.06
C THR A 306 -7.98 20.11 -23.87
N SER A 307 -7.38 20.30 -22.69
CA SER A 307 -7.72 19.55 -21.49
C SER A 307 -9.17 19.81 -21.07
N ALA A 308 -9.96 18.74 -20.92
CA ALA A 308 -11.38 18.84 -20.57
C ALA A 308 -11.62 19.48 -19.19
N HIS A 309 -10.65 19.37 -18.28
CA HIS A 309 -10.71 19.95 -16.93
C HIS A 309 -10.28 21.42 -16.85
N LEU A 310 -9.76 22.02 -17.94
CA LEU A 310 -9.30 23.43 -17.94
C LEU A 310 -10.36 24.42 -17.42
N PRO A 311 -11.65 24.34 -17.84
CA PRO A 311 -12.67 25.23 -17.30
C PRO A 311 -12.87 25.08 -15.79
N SER A 312 -12.74 23.86 -15.24
CA SER A 312 -12.81 23.62 -13.80
C SER A 312 -11.62 24.23 -13.06
N ILE A 313 -10.41 24.16 -13.63
CA ILE A 313 -9.22 24.84 -13.08
C ILE A 313 -9.44 26.35 -12.99
N ALA A 314 -9.96 26.97 -14.05
CA ALA A 314 -10.28 28.39 -14.06
C ALA A 314 -11.30 28.76 -12.97
N ALA A 315 -12.36 27.95 -12.83
CA ALA A 315 -13.35 28.12 -11.77
C ALA A 315 -12.74 27.96 -10.37
N HIS A 316 -11.82 27.02 -10.15
CA HIS A 316 -11.14 26.87 -8.86
C HIS A 316 -10.30 28.10 -8.50
N ILE A 317 -9.54 28.65 -9.45
CA ILE A 317 -8.75 29.87 -9.25
C ILE A 317 -9.65 31.06 -8.88
N ALA A 318 -10.79 31.19 -9.56
CA ALA A 318 -11.73 32.27 -9.31
C ALA A 318 -12.49 32.10 -7.98
N ASP A 319 -13.13 30.95 -7.79
CA ASP A 319 -14.15 30.76 -6.75
C ASP A 319 -13.55 30.27 -5.43
N TYR A 320 -12.54 29.39 -5.49
CA TYR A 320 -11.93 28.78 -4.32
C TYR A 320 -10.67 29.52 -3.87
N MET A 321 -9.82 29.94 -4.81
CA MET A 321 -8.58 30.67 -4.50
C MET A 321 -8.78 32.19 -4.45
N LYS A 322 -9.96 32.70 -4.84
CA LYS A 322 -10.31 34.14 -4.82
C LYS A 322 -9.33 35.02 -5.59
N THR A 323 -8.93 34.56 -6.78
CA THR A 323 -8.07 35.29 -7.73
C THR A 323 -6.80 35.87 -7.09
N PRO A 324 -5.82 35.04 -6.68
CA PRO A 324 -4.59 35.51 -6.06
C PRO A 324 -3.78 36.45 -6.96
N ASP A 325 -3.00 37.35 -6.38
CA ASP A 325 -2.16 38.29 -7.14
C ASP A 325 -1.01 37.58 -7.88
N LEU A 326 -0.52 36.48 -7.31
CA LEU A 326 0.49 35.59 -7.89
C LEU A 326 0.08 34.13 -7.67
N ILE A 327 0.18 33.31 -8.70
CA ILE A 327 -0.09 31.89 -8.65
C ILE A 327 1.12 31.12 -9.18
N PHE A 328 1.66 30.23 -8.33
CA PHE A 328 2.61 29.21 -8.73
C PHE A 328 1.81 28.04 -9.30
N VAL A 329 1.89 27.81 -10.61
CA VAL A 329 1.16 26.73 -11.28
C VAL A 329 2.12 25.61 -11.66
N GLN A 330 1.80 24.38 -11.28
CA GLN A 330 2.57 23.18 -11.61
C GLN A 330 1.82 22.33 -12.62
N GLU A 331 2.56 21.50 -13.35
CA GLU A 331 2.04 20.59 -14.35
C GLU A 331 1.40 21.25 -15.59
N ILE A 332 2.01 22.33 -16.07
CA ILE A 332 1.64 22.93 -17.36
C ILE A 332 2.28 22.14 -18.50
N GLN A 333 1.48 21.74 -19.49
CA GLN A 333 1.94 21.16 -20.75
C GLN A 333 2.27 22.23 -21.81
N ASP A 334 2.98 21.83 -22.85
CA ASP A 334 3.26 22.66 -24.03
C ASP A 334 1.99 22.74 -24.87
N ASN A 335 2.09 23.45 -25.99
CA ASN A 335 0.97 23.72 -26.86
C ASN A 335 0.35 22.47 -27.51
N THR A 336 1.04 21.32 -27.51
CA THR A 336 0.60 20.08 -28.16
C THR A 336 0.41 18.92 -27.16
N GLY A 337 0.55 19.21 -25.87
CA GLY A 337 0.20 18.30 -24.78
C GLY A 337 1.23 17.18 -24.64
N PRO A 338 0.81 15.90 -24.61
CA PRO A 338 1.76 14.78 -24.56
C PRO A 338 2.33 14.39 -25.94
N THR A 339 2.04 15.17 -27.00
CA THR A 339 2.48 14.83 -28.36
C THR A 339 3.98 15.11 -28.49
N ASN A 340 4.76 14.07 -28.78
CA ASN A 340 6.20 14.21 -28.99
C ASN A 340 6.52 14.75 -30.40
N ASP A 341 6.46 16.07 -30.57
CA ASP A 341 6.67 16.76 -31.86
C ASP A 341 7.74 17.88 -31.80
N GLY A 342 8.48 17.98 -30.70
CA GLY A 342 9.54 18.97 -30.48
C GLY A 342 9.06 20.36 -30.07
N VAL A 343 7.74 20.54 -29.84
CA VAL A 343 7.19 21.80 -29.31
C VAL A 343 7.40 21.86 -27.81
N VAL A 344 8.14 22.88 -27.35
CA VAL A 344 8.41 23.09 -25.90
C VAL A 344 7.64 24.27 -25.31
N SER A 345 7.12 25.17 -26.15
CA SER A 345 6.42 26.36 -25.68
C SER A 345 5.03 26.03 -25.12
N SER A 346 4.66 26.69 -24.02
CA SER A 346 3.35 26.56 -23.36
C SER A 346 2.48 27.81 -23.47
N ASN A 347 2.80 28.74 -24.37
CA ASN A 347 2.08 30.00 -24.49
C ASN A 347 0.59 29.81 -24.85
N VAL A 348 0.25 28.86 -25.72
CA VAL A 348 -1.16 28.55 -26.05
C VAL A 348 -1.87 27.95 -24.84
N THR A 349 -1.21 27.07 -24.09
CA THR A 349 -1.77 26.48 -22.86
C THR A 349 -2.09 27.56 -21.83
N LEU A 350 -1.10 28.41 -21.53
CA LEU A 350 -1.22 29.46 -20.52
C LEU A 350 -2.20 30.54 -20.96
N SER A 351 -2.18 30.98 -22.21
CA SER A 351 -3.19 31.94 -22.72
C SER A 351 -4.61 31.36 -22.71
N THR A 352 -4.77 30.05 -22.95
CA THR A 352 -6.09 29.41 -22.85
C THR A 352 -6.58 29.41 -21.41
N LEU A 353 -5.71 29.11 -20.44
CA LEU A 353 -6.04 29.14 -19.02
C LEU A 353 -6.37 30.57 -18.55
N THR A 354 -5.55 31.57 -18.87
CA THR A 354 -5.79 32.95 -18.42
C THR A 354 -7.05 33.55 -19.05
N ALA A 355 -7.34 33.25 -20.32
CA ALA A 355 -8.60 33.63 -20.96
C ALA A 355 -9.82 32.96 -20.31
N ALA A 356 -9.70 31.70 -19.90
CA ALA A 356 -10.77 31.00 -19.17
C ALA A 356 -11.01 31.63 -17.79
N ILE A 357 -9.95 32.02 -17.07
CA ILE A 357 -10.05 32.74 -15.79
C ILE A 357 -10.71 34.10 -15.98
N GLU A 358 -10.27 34.88 -16.97
CA GLU A 358 -10.84 36.19 -17.29
C GLU A 358 -12.34 36.07 -17.61
N SER A 359 -12.70 35.10 -18.43
CA SER A 359 -14.10 34.82 -18.78
C SER A 359 -14.93 34.41 -17.55
N HIS A 360 -14.40 33.60 -16.65
CA HIS A 360 -15.14 33.12 -15.47
C HIS A 360 -15.32 34.21 -14.41
N THR A 361 -14.30 35.06 -14.25
CA THR A 361 -14.30 36.17 -13.27
C THR A 361 -15.01 37.42 -13.79
N ASN A 362 -15.37 37.47 -15.07
CA ASN A 362 -15.85 38.65 -15.78
C ASN A 362 -14.84 39.83 -15.76
N GLY A 363 -13.54 39.54 -15.94
CA GLY A 363 -12.53 40.56 -16.25
C GLY A 363 -11.27 40.57 -15.40
N THR A 364 -11.00 39.57 -14.56
CA THR A 364 -9.68 39.47 -13.91
C THR A 364 -8.67 38.93 -14.91
N VAL A 365 -7.71 39.78 -15.29
CA VAL A 365 -6.66 39.45 -16.25
C VAL A 365 -5.44 38.91 -15.52
N TYR A 366 -4.90 37.80 -16.04
CA TYR A 366 -3.59 37.29 -15.65
C TYR A 366 -2.65 37.35 -16.84
N ASP A 367 -1.42 37.77 -16.56
CA ASP A 367 -0.27 37.55 -17.42
C ASP A 367 0.58 36.41 -16.86
N PHE A 368 1.56 35.92 -17.61
CA PHE A 368 2.33 34.76 -17.21
C PHE A 368 3.80 34.81 -17.60
N VAL A 369 4.62 34.16 -16.78
CA VAL A 369 6.03 33.89 -17.09
C VAL A 369 6.34 32.41 -16.90
N THR A 370 7.15 31.88 -17.82
CA THR A 370 7.61 30.49 -17.80
C THR A 370 8.96 30.41 -18.53
N ILE A 371 9.67 29.32 -18.32
CA ILE A 371 10.91 29.00 -19.03
C ILE A 371 10.63 27.73 -19.82
N ASP A 372 10.83 27.80 -21.13
CA ASP A 372 10.68 26.62 -21.98
C ASP A 372 11.76 25.59 -21.59
N PRO A 373 11.38 24.34 -21.31
CA PRO A 373 12.32 23.26 -21.03
C PRO A 373 13.08 22.84 -22.29
N VAL A 374 14.06 21.94 -22.11
CA VAL A 374 14.70 21.28 -23.25
C VAL A 374 13.87 20.07 -23.66
N ASP A 375 13.59 19.98 -24.97
CA ASP A 375 12.79 18.90 -25.55
C ASP A 375 13.27 17.52 -25.10
N GLY A 376 12.36 16.74 -24.50
CA GLY A 376 12.60 15.39 -24.02
C GLY A 376 13.56 15.25 -22.83
N GLN A 377 13.93 16.35 -22.16
CA GLN A 377 14.80 16.34 -20.98
C GLN A 377 14.06 16.63 -19.67
N ASP A 378 12.88 17.24 -19.75
CA ASP A 378 12.07 17.64 -18.61
C ASP A 378 10.64 17.10 -18.75
N GLY A 379 10.00 16.84 -17.62
CA GLY A 379 8.60 16.40 -17.54
C GLY A 379 8.40 14.99 -16.99
N GLY A 380 7.16 14.69 -16.57
CA GLY A 380 6.77 13.39 -15.99
C GLY A 380 5.93 12.49 -16.90
N GLN A 381 5.21 13.06 -17.87
CA GLN A 381 4.37 12.33 -18.81
C GLN A 381 5.18 12.02 -20.09
N PRO A 382 5.23 10.76 -20.55
CA PRO A 382 5.92 10.41 -21.78
C PRO A 382 5.51 11.28 -22.97
N GLY A 383 6.50 11.93 -23.60
CA GLY A 383 6.32 12.78 -24.78
C GLY A 383 5.92 14.23 -24.51
N GLY A 384 5.51 14.58 -23.29
CA GLY A 384 5.17 15.96 -22.93
C GLY A 384 6.29 16.66 -22.17
N ASN A 385 6.38 17.99 -22.31
CA ASN A 385 7.48 18.76 -21.75
C ASN A 385 7.19 19.42 -20.38
N ILE A 386 6.45 18.76 -19.47
CA ILE A 386 5.79 19.41 -18.31
C ILE A 386 6.68 20.39 -17.52
N ARG A 387 6.13 21.57 -17.18
CA ARG A 387 6.85 22.65 -16.48
C ARG A 387 6.03 23.34 -15.39
N VAL A 388 6.71 24.23 -14.67
CA VAL A 388 6.09 25.22 -13.79
C VAL A 388 5.90 26.56 -14.52
N ALA A 389 4.90 27.33 -14.10
CA ALA A 389 4.66 28.68 -14.57
C ALA A 389 4.20 29.58 -13.42
N TYR A 390 4.35 30.88 -13.61
CA TYR A 390 3.77 31.89 -12.73
C TYR A 390 2.67 32.62 -13.49
N LEU A 391 1.47 32.65 -12.92
CA LEU A 391 0.43 33.59 -13.34
C LEU A 391 0.45 34.77 -12.38
N TYR A 392 0.39 36.00 -12.89
CA TYR A 392 0.33 37.19 -12.04
C TYR A 392 -0.70 38.18 -12.56
N ARG A 393 -1.27 38.96 -11.64
CA ARG A 393 -2.17 40.06 -11.93
C ARG A 393 -1.37 41.31 -12.26
N PRO A 394 -1.29 41.75 -13.54
CA PRO A 394 -0.44 42.87 -13.94
C PRO A 394 -0.93 44.22 -13.40
N ASP A 395 -2.15 44.30 -12.88
CA ASP A 395 -2.66 45.47 -12.17
C ASP A 395 -2.15 45.58 -10.71
N VAL A 396 -1.49 44.54 -10.20
CA VAL A 396 -0.96 44.48 -8.82
C VAL A 396 0.54 44.18 -8.77
N VAL A 397 1.03 43.30 -9.64
CA VAL A 397 2.41 42.79 -9.65
C VAL A 397 3.08 43.12 -10.98
N GLU A 398 4.29 43.67 -10.91
CA GLU A 398 5.21 43.84 -12.04
C GLU A 398 6.45 42.97 -11.78
N LEU A 399 6.94 42.24 -12.79
CA LEU A 399 8.04 41.28 -12.68
C LEU A 399 9.38 41.82 -13.16
#